data_AF-A0A842VVH6-F1
#
_entry.id   AF-A0A842VVH6-F1
#
_cell.length_a   1.000
_cell.length_b   1.000
_cell.length_c   1.000
_cell.angle_alpha   90.00
_cell.angle_beta   90.00
_cell.angle_gamma   90.00
#
_symmetry.space_group_name_H-M   'P 1'
#
loop_
_entity.id
_entity.type
_entity.pdbx_description
1 polymer ?
#
loop_
_entity_poly.entity_id
_entity_poly.type
_entity_poly.pdbx_seq_one_letter_code
_entity_poly.pdbx_strand_id
1 'polypeptide(L)' 'MEQSFPLIGDKFPEMEVQTTHGMKKLPNDYKRKYFVL' A
#
# COMPACT_ATOMS: atom_id res chain seq x y z
N MET A 1 14.74 2.63 13.01
CA MET A 1 13.85 1.86 12.11
C MET A 1 14.36 2.12 10.71
N GLU A 2 14.94 1.12 10.05
CA GLU A 2 15.44 1.30 8.68
C GLU A 2 14.23 1.49 7.75
N GLN A 3 14.10 2.70 7.23
CA GLN A 3 13.07 3.07 6.27
C GLN A 3 13.64 2.79 4.87
N SER A 4 13.79 1.50 4.54
CA SER A 4 14.26 1.10 3.22
C SER A 4 13.14 1.32 2.20
N PHE A 5 13.52 1.74 0.98
CA PHE A 5 12.57 1.79 -0.12
C PHE A 5 12.14 0.35 -0.47
N PRO A 6 10.84 0.09 -0.63
CA PRO A 6 10.37 -1.23 -1.07
C PRO A 6 10.91 -1.52 -2.47
N LEU A 7 11.47 -2.70 -2.65
CA LEU A 7 12.00 -3.15 -3.93
C LEU A 7 10.97 -4.03 -4.65
N ILE A 8 11.19 -4.26 -5.95
CA ILE A 8 10.36 -5.17 -6.73
C ILE A 8 10.52 -6.59 -6.17
N GLY A 9 9.39 -7.21 -5.80
CA GLY A 9 9.36 -8.54 -5.17
C GLY A 9 9.12 -8.49 -3.66
N ASP A 10 9.30 -7.33 -3.02
CA ASP A 10 8.96 -7.15 -1.62
C ASP A 10 7.44 -7.06 -1.42
N LYS A 11 7.00 -7.40 -0.21
CA LYS A 11 5.62 -7.15 0.20
C LYS A 11 5.37 -5.64 0.29
N PHE A 12 4.27 -5.19 -0.30
CA PHE A 12 3.84 -3.81 -0.14
C PHE A 12 3.57 -3.49 1.35
N PRO A 13 4.07 -2.37 1.89
CA PRO A 13 3.93 -2.03 3.30
C PRO A 13 2.47 -1.77 3.69
N GLU A 14 2.09 -2.16 4.90
CA GLU A 14 0.75 -1.88 5.43
C GLU A 14 0.65 -0.42 5.90
N MET A 15 -0.32 0.33 5.36
CA MET A 15 -0.54 1.73 5.74
C MET A 15 -1.98 2.20 5.55
N GLU A 16 -2.38 3.16 6.38
CA GLU A 16 -3.65 3.88 6.24
C GLU A 16 -3.40 5.25 5.63
N VAL A 17 -4.03 5.53 4.49
CA VAL A 17 -3.84 6.78 3.73
C VAL A 17 -5.18 7.48 3.49
N GLN A 18 -5.16 8.82 3.58
CA GLN A 18 -6.29 9.64 3.18
C GLN A 18 -6.24 9.85 1.66
N THR A 19 -7.28 9.37 0.96
CA THR A 19 -7.46 9.60 -0.48
C THR A 19 -8.61 10.58 -0.72
N THR A 20 -8.77 11.05 -1.96
CA THR A 20 -9.96 11.83 -2.37
C THR A 20 -11.26 11.03 -2.25
N HIS A 21 -11.17 9.71 -2.14
CA HIS A 21 -12.30 8.78 -1.97
C HIS A 21 -12.43 8.28 -0.52
N GLY A 22 -11.85 9.01 0.44
CA GLY A 22 -11.85 8.66 1.86
C GLY A 22 -10.60 7.89 2.32
N MET A 23 -10.67 7.37 3.55
CA MET A 23 -9.58 6.59 4.15
C MET A 23 -9.45 5.22 3.48
N LYS A 24 -8.22 4.78 3.20
CA LYS A 24 -7.90 3.48 2.61
C LYS A 24 -6.80 2.77 3.38
N LYS A 25 -6.92 1.43 3.51
CA LYS A 25 -5.89 0.56 4.07
C LYS A 25 -5.18 -0.20 2.96
N LEU A 26 -3.96 0.20 2.62
CA LEU A 26 -3.14 -0.45 1.59
C LEU A 26 -2.26 -1.55 2.22
N PRO A 27 -2.04 -2.68 1.53
CA PRO A 27 -2.66 -3.12 0.27
C PRO A 27 -4.02 -3.82 0.47
N ASN A 28 -4.51 -3.91 1.71
CA ASN A 28 -5.66 -4.72 2.12
C ASN A 28 -6.95 -4.42 1.35
N ASP A 29 -7.26 -3.15 1.10
CA ASP A 29 -8.45 -2.72 0.37
C ASP A 29 -8.45 -3.15 -1.10
N TYR A 30 -7.27 -3.47 -1.65
CA TYR A 30 -7.09 -3.94 -3.03
C TYR A 30 -6.65 -5.41 -3.10
N LYS A 31 -6.88 -6.19 -2.04
CA LYS A 31 -6.52 -7.61 -2.01
C LYS A 31 -7.12 -8.37 -3.21
N ARG A 32 -6.30 -9.18 -3.88
CA ARG A 32 -6.64 -9.94 -5.12
C ARG A 32 -6.96 -9.07 -6.34
N LYS A 33 -6.65 -7.77 -6.29
CA LYS A 33 -6.71 -6.86 -7.44
C LYS A 33 -5.34 -6.20 -7.62
N TYR A 34 -4.95 -5.96 -8.86
CA TYR A 34 -3.81 -5.11 -9.14
C TYR A 34 -4.21 -3.64 -8.97
N PHE A 35 -3.32 -2.84 -8.40
CA PHE A 35 -3.44 -1.39 -8.33
C PHE A 35 -2.10 -0.74 -8.64
N VAL A 36 -2.14 0.47 -9.19
CA VAL A 36 -0.96 1.29 -9.49
C VAL A 36 -1.11 2.55 -8.66
N LEU A 37 -0.10 2.87 -7.86
CA LEU A 37 -0.06 4.04 -6.97
C LEU A 37 0.47 5.27 -7.71
#